data_AF-A0A8B9FB25-F1
#
_entry.id   AF-A0A8B9FB25-F1
#
_cell.length_a   1.000
_cell.length_b   1.000
_cell.length_c   1.000
_cell.angle_alpha   90.00
_cell.angle_beta   90.00
_cell.angle_gamma   90.00
#
_symmetry.space_group_name_H-M   'P 1'
#
loop_
_entity.id
_entity.type
_entity.pdbx_description
1 polymer ?
#
loop_
_entity_poly.entity_id
_entity_poly.type
_entity_poly.pdbx_seq_one_letter_code
_entity_poly.pdbx_strand_id
1 'polypeptide(L)'
;MAHRAGGRALSLLRGHLRLPGPAATGGCAEHGQPRGQVRPGSSGAAVQRAPQAAGPEEAGEDAEVSTRKKTFAEVQTERLEQAERTVLIKCPPKLNEKKLLQYLSSHGNIKSHFFFENRGIHALIEFSEKNSIASLQDAIGLPSAAEYHVVPFKSRLFTFMLKNPVSQAAEETPLHLSPQSHIPVKELIEKLCHADSISSQMYILLNEYQLTDENIKLRYLVCSLVRDFARAYFPDSTVKPFGSSVNTFGKLGCDVDMFLDFHDTQKHAAKTKKGPFDMEYQMKRLPSERLATQKILSVVGDCLDNFGPGCVSVQKILNARCPLVKFSHQPTGFQCDLSVSNSIAIKSSELLYIYGCLDSRVRALVFSVRCWARVHGLTNSIPGTWITNFSLTMMVMFFLQRRSPPIIPTLDQLKELADQKDKLVIGGYDCSFVSDLSKIKCTSNTETLDVLLGDFFEYYGNFDFRRNSINLRKGKEVNKPESSPLYIWNPFEQDLNISKNVNQPQLEKFVAMARESAWILRKEQKAQQMTNKEPWGLAALLIPFGKSNSNKMKNRMKGIGSETIRNLLDSLKLNNPTNLQKAVGK
;
A
#
# COMPACT_ATOMS: atom_id res chain seq x y z
N MET A 1 -47.81 -22.36 31.27
CA MET A 1 -48.43 -21.20 31.95
C MET A 1 -47.85 -19.95 31.30
N ALA A 2 -48.40 -19.41 30.22
CA ALA A 2 -49.71 -18.74 30.06
C ALA A 2 -49.75 -17.35 30.71
N HIS A 3 -49.69 -16.31 29.86
CA HIS A 3 -50.45 -15.03 29.82
C HIS A 3 -49.58 -13.97 29.11
N ARG A 4 -49.76 -13.64 27.81
CA ARG A 4 -50.83 -12.88 27.13
C ARG A 4 -51.16 -11.53 27.79
N ALA A 5 -50.81 -10.43 27.10
CA ALA A 5 -51.73 -9.55 26.36
C ALA A 5 -51.33 -8.05 26.47
N GLY A 6 -51.45 -7.31 25.37
CA GLY A 6 -51.43 -5.84 25.39
C GLY A 6 -50.94 -5.19 24.10
N GLY A 7 -51.67 -5.39 22.99
CA GLY A 7 -51.53 -4.52 21.82
C GLY A 7 -52.63 -3.46 21.80
N ARG A 8 -52.31 -2.23 21.35
CA ARG A 8 -52.99 -1.51 20.25
C ARG A 8 -52.59 -0.02 20.18
N ALA A 9 -52.34 0.39 18.93
CA ALA A 9 -52.74 1.62 18.26
C ALA A 9 -52.14 2.98 18.71
N LEU A 10 -51.39 3.59 17.78
CA LEU A 10 -51.72 4.93 17.29
C LEU A 10 -51.22 5.11 15.85
N SER A 11 -52.18 5.02 14.93
CA SER A 11 -52.13 5.56 13.58
C SER A 11 -52.35 7.08 13.62
N LEU A 12 -51.69 7.81 12.73
CA LEU A 12 -52.11 9.06 12.04
C LEU A 12 -50.98 10.10 12.02
N LEU A 13 -50.32 10.21 10.87
CA LEU A 13 -49.94 11.49 10.25
C LEU A 13 -49.56 11.22 8.78
N ARG A 14 -50.61 11.19 7.94
CA ARG A 14 -50.46 11.47 6.50
C ARG A 14 -50.17 12.96 6.37
N GLY A 15 -48.92 13.31 6.12
CA GLY A 15 -48.52 14.65 5.70
C GLY A 15 -48.08 14.61 4.23
N HIS A 16 -48.90 15.17 3.33
CA HIS A 16 -48.52 15.45 1.96
C HIS A 16 -47.41 16.52 1.94
N LEU A 17 -46.18 16.13 1.62
CA LEU A 17 -45.13 17.06 1.19
C LEU A 17 -45.10 17.07 -0.34
N ARG A 18 -45.81 18.05 -0.92
CA ARG A 18 -45.63 18.48 -2.31
C ARG A 18 -44.25 19.14 -2.42
N LEU A 19 -43.41 18.59 -3.27
CA LEU A 19 -42.19 19.24 -3.76
C LEU A 19 -42.61 20.38 -4.72
N PRO A 20 -42.10 21.61 -4.58
CA PRO A 20 -42.26 22.63 -5.61
C PRO A 20 -41.26 22.38 -6.75
N GLY A 21 -41.79 22.23 -7.97
CA GLY A 21 -41.02 22.19 -9.21
C GLY A 21 -40.44 23.56 -9.59
N PRO A 22 -39.58 23.61 -10.62
CA PRO A 22 -38.78 24.79 -10.96
C PRO A 22 -39.62 25.86 -11.65
N ALA A 23 -39.39 27.12 -11.27
CA ALA A 23 -39.97 28.28 -11.93
C ALA A 23 -39.25 28.53 -13.26
N ALA A 24 -39.98 28.37 -14.36
CA ALA A 24 -39.62 28.91 -15.66
C ALA A 24 -39.98 30.40 -15.71
N THR A 25 -39.05 31.23 -16.18
CA THR A 25 -39.36 32.55 -16.76
C THR A 25 -38.66 32.63 -18.10
N GLY A 26 -39.45 32.79 -19.16
CA GLY A 26 -38.98 33.16 -20.50
C GLY A 26 -39.17 34.66 -20.73
N GLY A 27 -38.41 35.22 -21.67
CA GLY A 27 -38.57 36.59 -22.16
C GLY A 27 -37.43 37.00 -23.10
N CYS A 28 -37.79 37.26 -24.36
CA CYS A 28 -36.96 37.45 -25.56
C CYS A 28 -36.30 38.85 -25.72
N ALA A 29 -35.28 38.93 -26.58
CA ALA A 29 -35.06 39.90 -27.70
C ALA A 29 -33.61 39.75 -28.22
N GLU A 30 -33.34 39.21 -29.41
CA GLU A 30 -33.24 39.87 -30.74
C GLU A 30 -32.23 41.03 -30.87
N HIS A 31 -31.12 40.81 -31.59
CA HIS A 31 -30.74 41.43 -32.89
C HIS A 31 -29.22 41.47 -33.16
N GLY A 32 -28.83 41.16 -34.41
CA GLY A 32 -27.71 41.82 -35.10
C GLY A 32 -26.44 41.02 -35.41
N GLN A 33 -26.40 40.33 -36.56
CA GLN A 33 -25.15 40.15 -37.34
C GLN A 33 -24.79 41.47 -38.06
N PRO A 34 -23.55 41.63 -38.56
CA PRO A 34 -23.33 41.30 -39.97
C PRO A 34 -22.00 40.60 -40.30
N ARG A 35 -22.01 40.06 -41.52
CA ARG A 35 -21.00 39.30 -42.28
C ARG A 35 -19.71 40.08 -42.58
N GLY A 36 -18.66 39.32 -42.89
CA GLY A 36 -17.52 39.77 -43.69
C GLY A 36 -16.61 38.60 -44.10
N GLN A 37 -16.85 38.04 -45.29
CA GLN A 37 -15.91 37.18 -46.03
C GLN A 37 -14.66 37.98 -46.44
N VAL A 38 -13.53 37.31 -46.67
CA VAL A 38 -12.72 37.34 -47.92
C VAL A 38 -11.46 36.46 -47.73
N ARG A 39 -11.29 35.46 -48.62
CA ARG A 39 -10.00 34.92 -49.10
C ARG A 39 -9.78 35.51 -50.52
N PRO A 40 -8.54 35.63 -51.03
CA PRO A 40 -7.97 34.57 -51.89
C PRO A 40 -6.45 34.38 -51.71
N GLY A 41 -5.86 33.18 -51.93
CA GLY A 41 -5.20 32.74 -53.18
C GLY A 41 -3.70 33.12 -53.18
N SER A 42 -2.69 32.46 -53.75
CA SER A 42 -2.47 31.19 -54.47
C SER A 42 -0.96 31.15 -54.86
N SER A 43 -0.46 29.99 -55.35
CA SER A 43 0.85 29.74 -56.02
C SER A 43 2.08 29.57 -55.10
N GLY A 44 3.05 28.68 -55.35
CA GLY A 44 3.30 27.74 -56.45
C GLY A 44 4.76 27.27 -56.41
N ALA A 45 5.04 26.21 -57.19
CA ALA A 45 6.35 25.71 -57.65
C ALA A 45 7.12 24.66 -56.81
N ALA A 46 7.32 23.53 -57.48
CA ALA A 46 8.15 22.39 -57.15
C ALA A 46 9.57 22.55 -57.67
N VAL A 47 10.56 21.94 -57.00
CA VAL A 47 11.82 21.51 -57.63
C VAL A 47 12.24 20.16 -57.04
N GLN A 48 12.33 19.14 -57.90
CA GLN A 48 13.01 17.88 -57.64
C GLN A 48 14.52 18.04 -57.85
N ARG A 49 15.34 17.58 -56.90
CA ARG A 49 16.68 17.01 -57.16
C ARG A 49 16.98 15.93 -56.12
N ALA A 50 17.42 14.77 -56.58
CA ALA A 50 18.03 13.69 -55.80
C ALA A 50 19.53 13.58 -56.18
N PRO A 51 20.30 12.64 -55.60
CA PRO A 51 20.70 12.51 -54.20
C PRO A 51 22.24 12.54 -54.06
N GLN A 52 22.81 12.93 -52.90
CA GLN A 52 24.23 12.71 -52.63
C GLN A 52 24.56 12.61 -51.12
N ALA A 53 25.64 11.90 -50.84
CA ALA A 53 25.96 11.14 -49.64
C ALA A 53 26.37 11.92 -48.37
N ALA A 54 26.00 11.32 -47.23
CA ALA A 54 26.73 11.14 -45.96
C ALA A 54 27.70 12.22 -45.43
N GLY A 55 27.38 12.74 -44.24
CA GLY A 55 28.29 13.37 -43.27
C GLY A 55 27.51 13.82 -42.01
N PRO A 56 28.05 13.67 -40.78
CA PRO A 56 27.28 13.76 -39.55
C PRO A 56 27.24 15.21 -39.01
N GLU A 57 26.06 15.79 -38.87
CA GLU A 57 25.89 17.08 -38.20
C GLU A 57 24.83 16.98 -37.09
N GLU A 58 25.34 17.25 -35.88
CA GLU A 58 24.69 17.96 -34.78
C GLU A 58 23.32 17.45 -34.30
N ALA A 59 23.38 16.60 -33.27
CA ALA A 59 22.24 16.35 -32.40
C ALA A 59 21.85 17.66 -31.70
N GLY A 60 20.70 18.20 -32.10
CA GLY A 60 20.06 19.34 -31.48
C GLY A 60 19.86 19.15 -29.98
N GLU A 61 20.21 20.20 -29.26
CA GLU A 61 19.78 20.48 -27.90
C GLU A 61 18.24 20.49 -27.86
N ASP A 62 17.62 19.45 -27.28
CA ASP A 62 16.29 19.49 -26.65
C ASP A 62 15.84 18.08 -26.24
N ALA A 63 16.35 17.56 -25.11
CA ALA A 63 15.74 16.44 -24.37
C ALA A 63 16.34 16.25 -22.97
N GLU A 64 16.34 17.28 -22.13
CA GLU A 64 16.63 17.11 -20.69
C GLU A 64 15.47 17.59 -19.82
N VAL A 65 14.29 16.98 -20.02
CA VAL A 65 13.27 16.96 -18.94
C VAL A 65 13.74 15.92 -17.92
N SER A 66 14.59 16.37 -17.01
CA SER A 66 14.92 15.68 -15.77
C SER A 66 13.61 15.22 -15.10
N THR A 67 13.35 13.91 -15.11
CA THR A 67 12.13 13.32 -14.56
C THR A 67 12.20 13.30 -13.04
N ARG A 68 11.91 14.45 -12.42
CA ARG A 68 11.78 14.60 -10.98
C ARG A 68 10.87 13.49 -10.43
N LYS A 69 11.39 12.69 -9.48
CA LYS A 69 10.57 11.71 -8.73
C LYS A 69 9.48 12.46 -7.97
N LYS A 70 8.21 12.10 -8.21
CA LYS A 70 7.06 12.68 -7.49
C LYS A 70 7.18 12.39 -5.99
N THR A 71 6.79 13.37 -5.19
CA THR A 71 6.64 13.21 -3.74
C THR A 71 5.48 12.26 -3.43
N PHE A 72 5.48 11.69 -2.21
CA PHE A 72 4.39 10.84 -1.75
C PHE A 72 3.01 11.55 -1.84
N ALA A 73 2.95 12.82 -1.42
CA ALA A 73 1.71 13.60 -1.45
C ALA A 73 1.22 13.87 -2.89
N GLU A 74 2.13 14.15 -3.83
CA GLU A 74 1.79 14.31 -5.26
C GLU A 74 1.22 13.00 -5.82
N VAL A 75 1.85 11.86 -5.54
CA VAL A 75 1.35 10.53 -5.97
C VAL A 75 -0.04 10.24 -5.40
N GLN A 76 -0.26 10.45 -4.09
CA GLN A 76 -1.57 10.24 -3.48
C GLN A 76 -2.64 11.14 -4.13
N THR A 77 -2.32 12.41 -4.38
CA THR A 77 -3.25 13.38 -4.97
C THR A 77 -3.64 12.97 -6.39
N GLU A 78 -2.67 12.60 -7.22
CA GLU A 78 -2.91 12.14 -8.58
C GLU A 78 -3.75 10.85 -8.61
N ARG A 79 -3.44 9.87 -7.77
CA ARG A 79 -4.19 8.61 -7.72
C ARG A 79 -5.62 8.77 -7.20
N LEU A 80 -5.83 9.68 -6.25
CA LEU A 80 -7.17 10.04 -5.79
C LEU A 80 -7.97 10.72 -6.90
N GLU A 81 -7.37 11.67 -7.62
CA GLU A 81 -7.99 12.35 -8.78
C GLU A 81 -8.44 11.36 -9.84
N GLN A 82 -7.54 10.45 -10.25
CA GLN A 82 -7.85 9.36 -11.17
C GLN A 82 -9.06 8.56 -10.67
N ALA A 83 -9.02 8.13 -9.40
CA ALA A 83 -10.08 7.34 -8.80
C ALA A 83 -11.41 8.09 -8.64
N GLU A 84 -11.48 9.43 -8.71
CA GLU A 84 -12.75 10.17 -8.71
C GLU A 84 -13.49 10.09 -10.05
N ARG A 85 -12.76 9.88 -11.14
CA ARG A 85 -13.28 9.73 -12.51
C ARG A 85 -13.22 8.28 -13.01
N THR A 86 -13.17 7.34 -12.07
CA THR A 86 -13.20 5.89 -12.33
C THR A 86 -14.50 5.26 -11.87
N VAL A 87 -14.96 4.24 -12.61
CA VAL A 87 -16.14 3.43 -12.29
C VAL A 87 -15.79 1.94 -12.34
N LEU A 88 -16.62 1.11 -11.70
CA LEU A 88 -16.48 -0.35 -11.72
C LEU A 88 -17.74 -0.98 -12.32
N ILE A 89 -17.56 -1.88 -13.28
CA ILE A 89 -18.65 -2.52 -14.02
C ILE A 89 -18.56 -4.03 -13.84
N LYS A 90 -19.65 -4.68 -13.40
CA LYS A 90 -19.85 -6.13 -13.53
C LYS A 90 -20.28 -6.43 -14.96
N CYS A 91 -19.44 -7.17 -15.67
CA CYS A 91 -19.63 -7.46 -17.08
C CYS A 91 -20.55 -8.67 -17.29
N PRO A 92 -21.25 -8.74 -18.44
CA PRO A 92 -22.01 -9.94 -18.81
C PRO A 92 -21.06 -11.12 -19.09
N PRO A 93 -21.51 -12.38 -18.94
CA PRO A 93 -20.66 -13.56 -19.19
C PRO A 93 -20.09 -13.64 -20.61
N LYS A 94 -20.86 -13.17 -21.62
CA LYS A 94 -20.44 -13.07 -23.01
C LYS A 94 -20.08 -11.62 -23.34
N LEU A 95 -18.91 -11.18 -22.88
CA LEU A 95 -18.44 -9.82 -23.09
C LEU A 95 -17.67 -9.70 -24.41
N ASN A 96 -17.99 -8.68 -25.20
CA ASN A 96 -17.13 -8.19 -26.28
C ASN A 96 -16.50 -6.86 -25.84
N GLU A 97 -15.18 -6.86 -25.64
CA GLU A 97 -14.43 -5.69 -25.15
C GLU A 97 -14.66 -4.45 -26.03
N LYS A 98 -14.51 -4.60 -27.35
CA LYS A 98 -14.63 -3.48 -28.30
C LYS A 98 -16.01 -2.82 -28.21
N LYS A 99 -17.08 -3.62 -28.17
CA LYS A 99 -18.46 -3.12 -28.04
C LYS A 99 -18.68 -2.41 -26.71
N LEU A 100 -18.16 -2.96 -25.61
CA LEU A 100 -18.25 -2.32 -24.29
C LEU A 100 -17.56 -0.96 -24.29
N LEU A 101 -16.30 -0.91 -24.76
CA LEU A 101 -15.52 0.33 -24.78
C LEU A 101 -16.13 1.36 -25.74
N GLN A 102 -16.62 0.94 -26.91
CA GLN A 102 -17.31 1.84 -27.84
C GLN A 102 -18.55 2.47 -27.22
N TYR A 103 -19.37 1.68 -26.53
CA TYR A 103 -20.53 2.21 -25.80
C TYR A 103 -20.11 3.18 -24.71
N LEU A 104 -19.16 2.81 -23.85
CA LEU A 104 -18.68 3.68 -22.77
C LEU A 104 -18.04 4.98 -23.30
N SER A 105 -17.37 4.92 -24.45
CA SER A 105 -16.76 6.08 -25.10
C SER A 105 -17.79 7.11 -25.57
N SER A 106 -19.06 6.70 -25.77
CA SER A 106 -20.16 7.65 -26.06
C SER A 106 -20.52 8.54 -24.87
N HIS A 107 -20.14 8.16 -23.64
CA HIS A 107 -20.30 8.98 -22.43
C HIS A 107 -19.06 9.84 -22.12
N GLY A 108 -17.94 9.58 -22.81
CA GLY A 108 -16.71 10.38 -22.75
C GLY A 108 -15.44 9.56 -22.94
N ASN A 109 -14.32 10.24 -23.17
CA ASN A 109 -13.06 9.59 -23.53
C ASN A 109 -12.53 8.71 -22.38
N ILE A 110 -12.15 7.47 -22.69
CA ILE A 110 -11.55 6.53 -21.73
C ILE A 110 -10.04 6.72 -21.72
N LYS A 111 -9.47 7.01 -20.55
CA LYS A 111 -8.03 7.18 -20.37
C LYS A 111 -7.31 5.85 -20.12
N SER A 112 -7.94 4.95 -19.38
CA SER A 112 -7.45 3.58 -19.21
C SER A 112 -8.56 2.64 -18.76
N HIS A 113 -8.38 1.35 -19.02
CA HIS A 113 -9.26 0.29 -18.53
C HIS A 113 -8.48 -1.00 -18.29
N PHE A 114 -9.02 -1.88 -17.47
CA PHE A 114 -8.57 -3.26 -17.37
C PHE A 114 -9.70 -4.16 -16.86
N PHE A 115 -9.55 -5.46 -17.10
CA PHE A 115 -10.48 -6.49 -16.64
C PHE A 115 -9.83 -7.32 -15.53
N PHE A 116 -10.63 -7.81 -14.59
CA PHE A 116 -10.19 -8.76 -13.58
C PHE A 116 -11.32 -9.71 -13.22
N GLU A 117 -10.96 -10.89 -12.74
CA GLU A 117 -11.92 -11.92 -12.33
C GLU A 117 -12.15 -11.85 -10.82
N ASN A 118 -13.42 -11.77 -10.42
CA ASN A 118 -13.83 -11.90 -9.03
C ASN A 118 -15.35 -12.20 -8.97
N ARG A 119 -15.70 -13.50 -8.96
CA ARG A 119 -17.11 -13.97 -9.02
C ARG A 119 -17.83 -13.42 -10.26
N GLY A 120 -17.16 -13.56 -11.40
CA GLY A 120 -17.48 -12.95 -12.69
C GLY A 120 -16.45 -11.89 -13.09
N ILE A 121 -16.50 -11.53 -14.37
CA ILE A 121 -15.61 -10.54 -14.95
C ILE A 121 -16.06 -9.14 -14.51
N HIS A 122 -15.11 -8.36 -14.01
CA HIS A 122 -15.27 -6.95 -13.71
C HIS A 122 -14.36 -6.10 -14.60
N ALA A 123 -14.82 -4.90 -14.96
CA ALA A 123 -14.04 -3.89 -15.67
C ALA A 123 -13.90 -2.64 -14.82
N LEU A 124 -12.66 -2.18 -14.64
CA LEU A 124 -12.38 -0.84 -14.13
C LEU A 124 -12.21 0.10 -15.31
N ILE A 125 -12.96 1.20 -15.33
CA ILE A 125 -12.94 2.19 -16.41
C ILE A 125 -12.56 3.54 -15.82
N GLU A 126 -11.42 4.08 -16.23
CA GLU A 126 -10.98 5.45 -15.92
C GLU A 126 -11.33 6.37 -17.08
N PHE A 127 -12.32 7.24 -16.91
CA PHE A 127 -12.64 8.29 -17.87
C PHE A 127 -11.64 9.43 -17.78
N SER A 128 -11.49 10.19 -18.85
CA SER A 128 -10.64 11.40 -18.88
C SER A 128 -11.24 12.53 -18.06
N GLU A 129 -12.57 12.59 -17.96
CA GLU A 129 -13.31 13.63 -17.27
C GLU A 129 -14.32 13.05 -16.27
N LYS A 130 -14.55 13.77 -15.18
CA LYS A 130 -15.50 13.37 -14.13
C LYS A 130 -16.96 13.41 -14.61
N ASN A 131 -17.29 14.32 -15.53
CA ASN A 131 -18.66 14.49 -16.06
C ASN A 131 -19.15 13.25 -16.84
N SER A 132 -18.24 12.45 -17.38
CA SER A 132 -18.58 11.18 -18.05
C SER A 132 -19.28 10.20 -17.11
N ILE A 133 -18.99 10.25 -15.82
CA ILE A 133 -19.67 9.43 -14.81
C ILE A 133 -21.13 9.85 -14.69
N ALA A 134 -21.42 11.16 -14.64
CA ALA A 134 -22.79 11.66 -14.56
C ALA A 134 -23.59 11.27 -15.82
N SER A 135 -22.99 11.47 -17.01
CA SER A 135 -23.57 11.03 -18.29
C SER A 135 -23.90 9.53 -18.29
N LEU A 136 -23.01 8.69 -17.77
CA LEU A 136 -23.26 7.25 -17.66
C LEU A 136 -24.35 6.93 -16.62
N GLN A 137 -24.36 7.61 -15.47
CA GLN A 137 -25.36 7.42 -14.42
C GLN A 137 -26.76 7.82 -14.87
N ASP A 138 -26.90 8.84 -15.72
CA ASP A 138 -28.18 9.27 -16.29
C ASP A 138 -28.78 8.23 -17.23
N ALA A 139 -27.95 7.39 -17.85
CA ALA A 139 -28.38 6.28 -18.70
C ALA A 139 -28.70 4.99 -17.92
N ILE A 140 -28.40 4.93 -16.62
CA ILE A 140 -28.53 3.73 -15.79
C ILE A 140 -29.81 3.78 -14.95
N GLY A 141 -30.67 2.78 -15.15
CA GLY A 141 -31.88 2.57 -14.35
C GLY A 141 -31.61 1.88 -13.01
N LEU A 142 -32.56 2.00 -12.08
CA LEU A 142 -32.59 1.15 -10.90
C LEU A 142 -32.90 -0.30 -11.30
N PRO A 143 -32.43 -1.31 -10.52
CA PRO A 143 -32.88 -2.68 -10.69
C PRO A 143 -34.42 -2.76 -10.68
N SER A 144 -34.99 -3.62 -11.53
CA SER A 144 -36.45 -3.77 -11.62
C SER A 144 -37.05 -4.13 -10.26
N ALA A 145 -38.07 -3.38 -9.85
CA ALA A 145 -38.80 -3.61 -8.60
C ALA A 145 -39.50 -4.99 -8.53
N ALA A 146 -39.63 -5.67 -9.68
CA ALA A 146 -40.24 -6.99 -9.76
C ALA A 146 -39.33 -8.11 -9.20
N GLU A 147 -38.02 -7.88 -9.06
CA GLU A 147 -37.08 -8.93 -8.65
C GLU A 147 -36.43 -8.68 -7.28
N TYR A 148 -36.25 -7.42 -6.83
CA TYR A 148 -35.59 -7.12 -5.54
C TYR A 148 -36.07 -5.80 -4.90
N HIS A 149 -36.25 -5.80 -3.57
CA HIS A 149 -36.29 -4.57 -2.78
C HIS A 149 -34.86 -4.12 -2.47
N VAL A 150 -34.45 -2.95 -2.98
CA VAL A 150 -33.06 -2.46 -2.88
C VAL A 150 -32.98 -1.16 -2.09
N VAL A 151 -31.83 -0.93 -1.45
CA VAL A 151 -31.47 0.38 -0.91
C VAL A 151 -31.03 1.28 -2.08
N PRO A 152 -31.71 2.41 -2.35
CA PRO A 152 -31.51 3.18 -3.57
C PRO A 152 -30.30 4.14 -3.49
N PHE A 153 -29.15 3.65 -2.98
CA PHE A 153 -27.89 4.40 -3.00
C PHE A 153 -27.27 4.33 -4.41
N LYS A 154 -27.35 5.42 -5.16
CA LYS A 154 -26.71 5.53 -6.48
C LYS A 154 -25.19 5.65 -6.31
N SER A 155 -24.45 4.67 -6.85
CA SER A 155 -22.99 4.59 -6.72
C SER A 155 -22.31 4.61 -8.10
N ARG A 156 -20.99 4.41 -8.10
CA ARG A 156 -20.16 4.19 -9.32
C ARG A 156 -19.92 2.70 -9.59
N LEU A 157 -20.73 1.83 -8.98
CA LEU A 157 -20.76 0.40 -9.23
C LEU A 157 -21.93 0.09 -10.15
N PHE A 158 -21.65 -0.50 -11.31
CA PHE A 158 -22.64 -0.79 -12.34
C PHE A 158 -22.67 -2.28 -12.66
N THR A 159 -23.81 -2.76 -13.14
CA THR A 159 -23.96 -4.12 -13.69
C THR A 159 -24.50 -4.02 -15.10
N PHE A 160 -23.78 -4.58 -16.06
CA PHE A 160 -24.17 -4.56 -17.46
C PHE A 160 -24.72 -5.93 -17.85
N MET A 161 -25.93 -5.94 -18.41
CA MET A 161 -26.63 -7.14 -18.86
C MET A 161 -26.94 -7.02 -20.35
N LEU A 162 -26.85 -8.13 -21.08
CA LEU A 162 -27.28 -8.18 -22.48
C LEU A 162 -28.81 -8.24 -22.54
N LYS A 163 -29.43 -7.36 -23.33
CA LYS A 163 -30.89 -7.37 -23.54
C LYS A 163 -31.38 -8.68 -24.17
N ASN A 164 -30.62 -9.24 -25.13
CA ASN A 164 -30.92 -10.49 -25.82
C ASN A 164 -29.70 -11.44 -25.77
N PRO A 165 -29.62 -12.35 -24.79
CA PRO A 165 -28.44 -13.22 -24.59
C PRO A 165 -28.23 -14.28 -25.70
N VAL A 166 -29.29 -14.63 -26.42
CA VAL A 166 -29.35 -15.78 -27.36
C VAL A 166 -28.88 -15.42 -28.76
N SER A 167 -28.96 -14.15 -29.16
CA SER A 167 -28.76 -13.71 -30.55
C SER A 167 -27.36 -13.15 -30.87
N GLN A 168 -26.40 -13.23 -29.94
CA GLN A 168 -25.03 -12.79 -30.18
C GLN A 168 -24.11 -14.01 -30.36
N ALA A 169 -23.68 -14.24 -31.60
CA ALA A 169 -22.67 -15.22 -31.95
C ALA A 169 -21.35 -14.89 -31.24
N ALA A 170 -20.67 -15.92 -30.74
CA ALA A 170 -19.48 -15.83 -29.91
C ALA A 170 -18.24 -15.51 -30.77
N GLU A 171 -17.94 -14.23 -30.98
CA GLU A 171 -16.57 -13.82 -31.31
C GLU A 171 -15.77 -13.80 -30.01
N GLU A 172 -15.23 -14.95 -29.63
CA GLU A 172 -14.38 -15.11 -28.44
C GLU A 172 -12.98 -14.58 -28.73
N THR A 173 -12.81 -13.26 -28.61
CA THR A 173 -11.47 -12.73 -28.37
C THR A 173 -11.15 -12.92 -26.88
N PRO A 174 -10.08 -13.64 -26.53
CA PRO A 174 -9.74 -13.88 -25.13
C PRO A 174 -9.46 -12.54 -24.42
N LEU A 175 -10.20 -12.27 -23.35
CA LEU A 175 -9.99 -11.08 -22.52
C LEU A 175 -8.74 -11.25 -21.68
N HIS A 176 -7.88 -10.23 -21.69
CA HIS A 176 -6.74 -10.19 -20.78
C HIS A 176 -7.21 -9.81 -19.37
N LEU A 177 -6.99 -10.71 -18.40
CA LEU A 177 -7.39 -10.53 -17.01
C LEU A 177 -6.18 -10.18 -16.15
N SER A 178 -6.21 -8.99 -15.54
CA SER A 178 -5.16 -8.53 -14.64
C SER A 178 -5.27 -9.25 -13.29
N PRO A 179 -4.22 -9.95 -12.82
CA PRO A 179 -4.25 -10.71 -11.58
C PRO A 179 -4.32 -9.79 -10.36
N GLN A 180 -5.17 -10.14 -9.38
CA GLN A 180 -5.31 -9.38 -8.12
C GLN A 180 -4.71 -10.11 -6.90
N SER A 181 -4.12 -11.29 -7.13
CA SER A 181 -3.43 -12.14 -6.15
C SER A 181 -2.09 -12.61 -6.69
N HIS A 182 -1.11 -12.80 -5.81
CA HIS A 182 0.20 -13.36 -6.18
C HIS A 182 0.13 -14.89 -6.32
N ILE A 183 1.09 -15.48 -7.04
CA ILE A 183 1.21 -16.94 -7.16
C ILE A 183 1.46 -17.62 -5.80
N PRO A 184 1.01 -18.87 -5.60
CA PRO A 184 1.33 -19.66 -4.41
C PRO A 184 2.84 -19.84 -4.21
N VAL A 185 3.28 -20.04 -2.96
CA VAL A 185 4.70 -20.22 -2.62
C VAL A 185 5.33 -21.43 -3.34
N LYS A 186 4.55 -22.48 -3.61
CA LYS A 186 5.04 -23.67 -4.33
C LYS A 186 5.50 -23.34 -5.75
N GLU A 187 4.65 -22.66 -6.52
CA GLU A 187 4.97 -22.20 -7.88
C GLU A 187 6.09 -21.15 -7.87
N LEU A 188 6.13 -20.29 -6.85
CA LEU A 188 7.22 -19.35 -6.66
C LEU A 188 8.55 -20.09 -6.50
N ILE A 189 8.64 -21.09 -5.62
CA ILE A 189 9.87 -21.86 -5.40
C ILE A 189 10.38 -22.46 -6.71
N GLU A 190 9.49 -23.01 -7.53
CA GLU A 190 9.87 -23.54 -8.85
C GLU A 190 10.51 -22.45 -9.72
N LYS A 191 9.91 -21.25 -9.81
CA LYS A 191 10.52 -20.11 -10.53
C LYS A 191 11.87 -19.69 -9.95
N LEU A 192 11.99 -19.64 -8.62
CA LEU A 192 13.24 -19.24 -7.95
C LEU A 192 14.38 -20.22 -8.22
N CYS A 193 14.11 -21.53 -8.29
CA CYS A 193 15.13 -22.53 -8.56
C CYS A 193 15.77 -22.39 -9.95
N HIS A 194 15.05 -21.78 -10.92
CA HIS A 194 15.55 -21.56 -12.29
C HIS A 194 16.33 -20.24 -12.47
N ALA A 195 16.44 -19.43 -11.42
CA ALA A 195 17.23 -18.20 -11.47
C ALA A 195 18.74 -18.51 -11.53
N ASP A 196 19.55 -17.50 -11.82
CA ASP A 196 21.02 -17.57 -11.89
C ASP A 196 21.72 -17.13 -10.60
N SER A 197 21.07 -16.32 -9.76
CA SER A 197 21.63 -15.81 -8.50
C SER A 197 20.55 -15.61 -7.42
N ILE A 198 20.97 -15.52 -6.15
CA ILE A 198 20.06 -15.13 -5.04
C ILE A 198 19.47 -13.74 -5.29
N SER A 199 20.26 -12.82 -5.86
CA SER A 199 19.79 -11.49 -6.24
C SER A 199 18.61 -11.57 -7.22
N SER A 200 18.76 -12.37 -8.28
CA SER A 200 17.70 -12.62 -9.26
C SER A 200 16.48 -13.30 -8.62
N GLN A 201 16.68 -14.26 -7.71
CA GLN A 201 15.58 -14.88 -6.96
C GLN A 201 14.78 -13.84 -6.15
N MET A 202 15.46 -12.93 -5.45
CA MET A 202 14.81 -11.88 -4.66
C MET A 202 14.02 -10.90 -5.54
N TYR A 203 14.53 -10.57 -6.72
CA TYR A 203 13.81 -9.73 -7.68
C TYR A 203 12.63 -10.45 -8.35
N ILE A 204 12.75 -11.75 -8.65
CA ILE A 204 11.61 -12.57 -9.11
C ILE A 204 10.50 -12.56 -8.06
N LEU A 205 10.85 -12.82 -6.79
CA LEU A 205 9.88 -12.75 -5.69
C LEU A 205 9.22 -11.37 -5.61
N LEU A 206 10.01 -10.30 -5.66
CA LEU A 206 9.49 -8.93 -5.63
C LEU A 206 8.49 -8.70 -6.78
N ASN A 207 8.84 -9.08 -8.01
CA ASN A 207 8.01 -8.84 -9.19
C ASN A 207 6.72 -9.64 -9.17
N GLU A 208 6.75 -10.90 -8.71
CA GLU A 208 5.55 -11.75 -8.59
C GLU A 208 4.61 -11.30 -7.47
N TYR A 209 5.12 -10.60 -6.45
CA TYR A 209 4.36 -10.29 -5.25
C TYR A 209 3.92 -8.83 -5.17
N GLN A 210 4.67 -7.88 -5.72
CA GLN A 210 4.37 -6.45 -5.61
C GLN A 210 3.00 -6.08 -6.20
N LEU A 211 2.42 -4.99 -5.73
CA LEU A 211 1.20 -4.44 -6.33
C LEU A 211 1.46 -4.03 -7.79
N THR A 212 0.56 -4.39 -8.69
CA THR A 212 0.55 -3.87 -10.06
C THR A 212 -0.13 -2.50 -10.12
N ASP A 213 0.03 -1.77 -11.23
CA ASP A 213 -0.65 -0.48 -11.41
C ASP A 213 -2.18 -0.63 -11.38
N GLU A 214 -2.70 -1.70 -11.99
CA GLU A 214 -4.12 -2.05 -11.98
C GLU A 214 -4.63 -2.30 -10.55
N ASN A 215 -3.89 -3.06 -9.75
CA ASN A 215 -4.25 -3.32 -8.37
C ASN A 215 -4.23 -2.02 -7.54
N ILE A 216 -3.25 -1.15 -7.77
CA ILE A 216 -3.18 0.18 -7.13
C ILE A 216 -4.40 1.02 -7.52
N LYS A 217 -4.74 1.13 -8.80
CA LYS A 217 -5.95 1.84 -9.27
C LYS A 217 -7.21 1.31 -8.58
N LEU A 218 -7.34 -0.01 -8.45
CA LEU A 218 -8.47 -0.64 -7.77
C LEU A 218 -8.52 -0.26 -6.28
N ARG A 219 -7.39 -0.23 -5.58
CA ARG A 219 -7.31 0.18 -4.15
C ARG A 219 -7.76 1.62 -3.93
N TYR A 220 -7.30 2.53 -4.80
CA TYR A 220 -7.72 3.94 -4.74
C TYR A 220 -9.20 4.11 -5.11
N LEU A 221 -9.72 3.33 -6.06
CA LEU A 221 -11.14 3.31 -6.39
C LEU A 221 -11.98 2.92 -5.17
N VAL A 222 -11.63 1.87 -4.43
CA VAL A 222 -12.38 1.49 -3.22
C VAL A 222 -12.36 2.60 -2.18
N CYS A 223 -11.22 3.25 -1.94
CA CYS A 223 -11.16 4.41 -1.05
C CYS A 223 -12.10 5.53 -1.53
N SER A 224 -12.12 5.81 -2.83
CA SER A 224 -12.99 6.80 -3.46
C SER A 224 -14.48 6.44 -3.33
N LEU A 225 -14.85 5.17 -3.43
CA LEU A 225 -16.22 4.68 -3.23
C LEU A 225 -16.67 4.79 -1.76
N VAL A 226 -15.81 4.38 -0.83
CA VAL A 226 -16.06 4.51 0.61
C VAL A 226 -16.20 5.98 1.00
N ARG A 227 -15.42 6.87 0.39
CA ARG A 227 -15.56 8.32 0.56
C ARG A 227 -16.93 8.80 0.06
N ASP A 228 -17.35 8.44 -1.15
CA ASP A 228 -18.64 8.89 -1.67
C ASP A 228 -19.80 8.45 -0.76
N PHE A 229 -19.67 7.26 -0.19
CA PHE A 229 -20.61 6.74 0.79
C PHE A 229 -20.58 7.52 2.11
N ALA A 230 -19.39 7.82 2.67
CA ALA A 230 -19.24 8.65 3.86
C ALA A 230 -19.77 10.08 3.65
N ARG A 231 -19.64 10.62 2.44
CA ARG A 231 -20.12 11.97 2.06
C ARG A 231 -21.64 12.13 2.10
N ALA A 232 -22.40 11.03 2.13
CA ALA A 232 -23.85 11.10 2.36
C ALA A 232 -24.20 11.73 3.72
N TYR A 233 -23.37 11.51 4.74
CA TYR A 233 -23.53 12.10 6.08
C TYR A 233 -22.48 13.16 6.41
N PHE A 234 -21.27 13.03 5.86
CA PHE A 234 -20.13 13.87 6.18
C PHE A 234 -19.51 14.45 4.89
N PRO A 235 -20.08 15.53 4.33
CA PRO A 235 -19.73 16.05 3.00
C PRO A 235 -18.24 16.36 2.79
N ASP A 236 -17.56 16.78 3.86
CA ASP A 236 -16.14 17.13 3.87
C ASP A 236 -15.20 15.92 4.02
N SER A 237 -15.74 14.71 3.95
CA SER A 237 -14.95 13.48 4.07
C SER A 237 -13.97 13.33 2.92
N THR A 238 -12.76 12.91 3.28
CA THR A 238 -11.77 12.30 2.40
C THR A 238 -11.42 10.93 2.94
N VAL A 239 -11.24 9.96 2.05
CA VAL A 239 -10.75 8.63 2.42
C VAL A 239 -9.54 8.35 1.56
N LYS A 240 -8.42 8.06 2.21
CA LYS A 240 -7.14 7.85 1.53
C LYS A 240 -6.52 6.53 2.02
N PRO A 241 -5.86 5.77 1.14
CA PRO A 241 -5.14 4.58 1.55
C PRO A 241 -3.86 4.96 2.31
N PHE A 242 -3.49 4.13 3.28
CA PHE A 242 -2.18 4.17 3.96
C PHE A 242 -1.59 2.75 4.07
N GLY A 243 -0.46 2.63 4.75
CA GLY A 243 0.16 1.33 5.04
C GLY A 243 0.66 0.64 3.78
N SER A 244 0.43 -0.68 3.71
CA SER A 244 0.95 -1.54 2.64
C SER A 244 0.47 -1.12 1.24
N SER A 245 -0.68 -0.46 1.14
CA SER A 245 -1.21 -0.02 -0.16
C SER A 245 -0.38 1.09 -0.83
N VAL A 246 0.44 1.82 -0.06
CA VAL A 246 1.09 3.05 -0.56
C VAL A 246 2.56 3.19 -0.16
N ASN A 247 3.04 2.35 0.77
CA ASN A 247 4.40 2.43 1.30
C ASN A 247 5.45 1.69 0.45
N THR A 248 5.11 1.24 -0.76
CA THR A 248 5.92 0.42 -1.70
C THR A 248 6.21 -1.04 -1.30
N PHE A 249 5.79 -1.45 -0.09
CA PHE A 249 5.97 -2.81 0.44
C PHE A 249 4.66 -3.63 0.43
N GLY A 250 3.64 -3.16 -0.28
CA GLY A 250 2.41 -3.92 -0.50
C GLY A 250 2.62 -5.13 -1.40
N LYS A 251 2.00 -6.24 -1.03
CA LYS A 251 1.91 -7.42 -1.90
C LYS A 251 0.48 -7.63 -2.37
N LEU A 252 0.29 -8.23 -3.54
CA LEU A 252 -1.05 -8.60 -4.03
C LEU A 252 -1.79 -9.42 -2.97
N GLY A 253 -3.08 -9.12 -2.79
CA GLY A 253 -3.91 -9.70 -1.73
C GLY A 253 -3.69 -9.15 -0.32
N CYS A 254 -2.84 -8.13 -0.09
CA CYS A 254 -2.80 -7.45 1.21
C CYS A 254 -4.02 -6.53 1.41
N ASP A 255 -4.37 -6.30 2.67
CA ASP A 255 -5.49 -5.44 3.08
C ASP A 255 -5.36 -4.02 2.53
N VAL A 256 -6.50 -3.32 2.45
CA VAL A 256 -6.58 -1.89 2.14
C VAL A 256 -6.85 -1.14 3.44
N ASP A 257 -5.78 -0.64 4.05
CA ASP A 257 -5.85 0.24 5.21
C ASP A 257 -6.26 1.65 4.74
N MET A 258 -7.35 2.16 5.30
CA MET A 258 -7.95 3.44 4.93
C MET A 258 -8.04 4.36 6.15
N PHE A 259 -7.77 5.64 5.93
CA PHE A 259 -8.12 6.66 6.92
C PHE A 259 -9.18 7.60 6.36
N LEU A 260 -10.20 7.85 7.17
CA LEU A 260 -11.20 8.89 7.00
C LEU A 260 -10.69 10.17 7.68
N ASP A 261 -10.75 11.27 6.95
CA ASP A 261 -10.41 12.60 7.44
C ASP A 261 -11.43 13.63 6.95
N PHE A 262 -11.50 14.77 7.62
CA PHE A 262 -12.45 15.84 7.32
C PHE A 262 -11.66 17.10 6.96
N HIS A 263 -11.79 17.53 5.71
CA HIS A 263 -11.19 18.78 5.24
C HIS A 263 -12.27 19.63 4.60
N ASP A 264 -12.31 20.90 4.96
CA ASP A 264 -13.23 21.86 4.35
C ASP A 264 -13.07 21.82 2.82
N THR A 265 -14.11 21.32 2.15
CA THR A 265 -14.12 21.18 0.69
C THR A 265 -14.29 22.54 0.00
N GLN A 266 -14.64 23.60 0.74
CA GLN A 266 -14.72 24.95 0.23
C GLN A 266 -13.32 25.59 0.20
N LYS A 267 -12.52 25.23 -0.81
CA LYS A 267 -11.28 25.95 -1.19
C LYS A 267 -11.54 27.38 -1.73
N HIS A 268 -12.66 28.01 -1.37
CA HIS A 268 -12.83 29.42 -1.65
C HIS A 268 -12.01 30.18 -0.62
N ALA A 269 -11.02 30.96 -1.10
CA ALA A 269 -10.34 31.96 -0.29
C ALA A 269 -11.40 32.65 0.56
N ALA A 270 -11.34 32.45 1.88
CA ALA A 270 -12.38 32.85 2.81
C ALA A 270 -12.70 34.32 2.52
N LYS A 271 -13.81 34.57 1.81
CA LYS A 271 -14.28 35.94 1.57
C LYS A 271 -14.43 36.51 2.97
N THR A 272 -13.74 37.62 3.24
CA THR A 272 -13.84 38.32 4.52
C THR A 272 -15.33 38.46 4.83
N LYS A 273 -15.79 37.73 5.85
CA LYS A 273 -17.20 37.66 6.19
C LYS A 273 -17.62 39.08 6.55
N LYS A 274 -18.35 39.75 5.64
CA LYS A 274 -18.88 41.09 5.86
C LYS A 274 -20.07 40.97 6.80
N GLY A 275 -19.81 41.00 8.10
CA GLY A 275 -20.84 40.94 9.14
C GLY A 275 -20.22 40.73 10.53
N PRO A 276 -20.94 41.07 11.61
CA PRO A 276 -20.41 40.99 12.97
C PRO A 276 -20.47 39.57 13.58
N PHE A 277 -20.97 38.58 12.83
CA PHE A 277 -21.28 37.26 13.35
C PHE A 277 -20.25 36.20 12.95
N ASP A 278 -19.74 35.48 13.93
CA ASP A 278 -19.13 34.18 13.71
C ASP A 278 -20.22 33.11 13.56
N MET A 279 -20.20 32.40 12.43
CA MET A 279 -21.20 31.40 12.08
C MET A 279 -20.58 30.01 12.13
N GLU A 280 -21.13 29.14 12.98
CA GLU A 280 -20.81 27.72 13.07
C GLU A 280 -22.09 26.85 13.02
N TYR A 281 -21.94 25.60 12.60
CA TYR A 281 -23.04 24.63 12.70
C TYR A 281 -23.27 24.23 14.15
N GLN A 282 -24.53 24.01 14.53
CA GLN A 282 -24.86 23.45 15.85
C GLN A 282 -24.44 21.98 15.91
N MET A 283 -23.28 21.71 16.51
CA MET A 283 -22.71 20.38 16.66
C MET A 283 -22.53 20.01 18.13
N LYS A 284 -22.79 18.75 18.48
CA LYS A 284 -22.57 18.24 19.83
C LYS A 284 -21.06 18.22 20.13
N ARG A 285 -20.63 19.02 21.11
CA ARG A 285 -19.25 19.00 21.61
C ARG A 285 -19.02 17.70 22.39
N LEU A 286 -17.91 17.03 22.10
CA LEU A 286 -17.54 15.76 22.73
C LEU A 286 -16.29 15.95 23.60
N PRO A 287 -16.15 15.21 24.71
CA PRO A 287 -15.03 15.33 25.64
C PRO A 287 -13.67 14.92 25.06
N SER A 288 -13.62 14.19 23.95
CA SER A 288 -12.36 13.79 23.31
C SER A 288 -12.52 13.47 21.83
N GLU A 289 -11.43 13.64 21.08
CA GLU A 289 -11.31 13.20 19.68
C GLU A 289 -11.55 11.70 19.53
N ARG A 290 -11.07 10.89 20.49
CA ARG A 290 -11.32 9.45 20.50
C ARG A 290 -12.80 9.12 20.50
N LEU A 291 -13.61 9.79 21.32
CA LEU A 291 -15.05 9.55 21.37
C LEU A 291 -15.74 10.02 20.08
N ALA A 292 -15.28 11.12 19.48
CA ALA A 292 -15.76 11.56 18.17
C ALA A 292 -15.48 10.50 17.10
N THR A 293 -14.24 10.00 17.02
CA THR A 293 -13.83 8.92 16.12
C THR A 293 -14.69 7.66 16.30
N GLN A 294 -14.92 7.22 17.55
CA GLN A 294 -15.75 6.04 17.81
C GLN A 294 -17.19 6.21 17.33
N LYS A 295 -17.80 7.39 17.55
CA LYS A 295 -19.16 7.69 17.09
C LYS A 295 -19.24 7.75 15.57
N ILE A 296 -18.31 8.44 14.93
CA ILE A 296 -18.21 8.56 13.47
C ILE A 296 -18.06 7.16 12.85
N LEU A 297 -17.08 6.37 13.31
CA LEU A 297 -16.85 5.02 12.81
C LEU A 297 -18.03 4.09 13.08
N SER A 298 -18.76 4.25 14.19
CA SER A 298 -19.98 3.47 14.40
C SER A 298 -21.01 3.77 13.32
N VAL A 299 -21.29 5.05 13.07
CA VAL A 299 -22.26 5.48 12.05
C VAL A 299 -21.84 5.01 10.67
N VAL A 300 -20.59 5.23 10.28
CA VAL A 300 -20.06 4.79 8.98
C VAL A 300 -20.11 3.28 8.85
N GLY A 301 -19.74 2.54 9.91
CA GLY A 301 -19.81 1.07 9.94
C GLY A 301 -21.24 0.56 9.78
N ASP A 302 -22.19 1.12 10.53
CA ASP A 302 -23.61 0.75 10.43
C ASP A 302 -24.18 1.06 9.04
N CYS A 303 -23.78 2.19 8.45
CA CYS A 303 -24.19 2.53 7.09
C CYS A 303 -23.57 1.56 6.06
N LEU A 304 -22.27 1.24 6.17
CA LEU A 304 -21.62 0.30 5.25
C LEU A 304 -22.27 -1.09 5.30
N ASP A 305 -22.65 -1.54 6.50
CA ASP A 305 -23.27 -2.85 6.71
C ASP A 305 -24.69 -2.95 6.14
N ASN A 306 -25.49 -1.88 6.31
CA ASN A 306 -26.90 -1.91 5.93
C ASN A 306 -27.18 -1.36 4.52
N PHE A 307 -26.33 -0.45 4.03
CA PHE A 307 -26.61 0.32 2.80
C PHE A 307 -25.45 0.32 1.79
N GLY A 308 -24.25 -0.14 2.19
CA GLY A 308 -23.07 -0.14 1.34
C GLY A 308 -23.12 -1.23 0.25
N PRO A 309 -23.20 -0.89 -1.05
CA PRO A 309 -23.29 -1.90 -2.10
C PRO A 309 -22.04 -2.78 -2.14
N GLY A 310 -22.20 -4.07 -1.82
CA GLY A 310 -21.11 -5.04 -1.84
C GLY A 310 -20.16 -4.97 -0.63
N CYS A 311 -20.44 -4.14 0.38
CA CYS A 311 -19.75 -4.19 1.65
C CYS A 311 -20.36 -5.31 2.51
N VAL A 312 -19.54 -6.25 2.98
CA VAL A 312 -20.01 -7.38 3.79
C VAL A 312 -19.07 -7.66 4.95
N SER A 313 -19.52 -8.47 5.91
CA SER A 313 -18.73 -8.88 7.08
C SER A 313 -18.18 -7.69 7.88
N VAL A 314 -19.03 -6.68 8.10
CA VAL A 314 -18.62 -5.45 8.79
C VAL A 314 -18.41 -5.72 10.27
N GLN A 315 -17.25 -5.33 10.80
CA GLN A 315 -16.87 -5.52 12.21
C GLN A 315 -16.37 -4.20 12.79
N LYS A 316 -17.09 -3.68 13.79
CA LYS A 316 -16.75 -2.44 14.50
C LYS A 316 -15.83 -2.73 15.67
N ILE A 317 -14.54 -2.46 15.53
CA ILE A 317 -13.51 -2.67 16.57
C ILE A 317 -13.17 -1.33 17.23
N LEU A 318 -14.17 -0.73 17.89
CA LEU A 318 -14.09 0.66 18.35
C LEU A 318 -13.26 0.86 19.63
N ASN A 319 -13.03 -0.21 20.39
CA ASN A 319 -12.31 -0.17 21.68
C ASN A 319 -10.81 -0.45 21.54
N ALA A 320 -10.32 -0.78 20.34
CA ALA A 320 -8.89 -0.94 20.09
C ALA A 320 -8.12 0.37 20.34
N ARG A 321 -6.79 0.28 20.48
CA ARG A 321 -5.91 1.45 20.62
C ARG A 321 -6.18 2.47 19.51
N CYS A 322 -6.22 2.00 18.27
CA CYS A 322 -6.74 2.74 17.11
C CYS A 322 -8.13 2.16 16.77
N PRO A 323 -9.24 2.86 17.06
CA PRO A 323 -10.58 2.42 16.67
C PRO A 323 -10.66 2.24 15.14
N LEU A 324 -11.27 1.14 14.70
CA LEU A 324 -11.41 0.85 13.27
C LEU A 324 -12.67 0.04 12.96
N VAL A 325 -13.05 0.04 11.68
CA VAL A 325 -14.11 -0.80 11.10
C VAL A 325 -13.49 -1.69 10.03
N LYS A 326 -13.61 -3.02 10.19
CA LYS A 326 -13.19 -3.99 9.16
C LYS A 326 -14.37 -4.36 8.28
N PHE A 327 -14.15 -4.54 6.99
CA PHE A 327 -15.16 -5.04 6.06
C PHE A 327 -14.53 -5.66 4.81
N SER A 328 -15.26 -6.51 4.12
CA SER A 328 -14.89 -7.03 2.81
C SER A 328 -15.68 -6.29 1.73
N HIS A 329 -14.99 -5.72 0.74
CA HIS A 329 -15.59 -5.06 -0.41
C HIS A 329 -15.68 -6.05 -1.58
N GLN A 330 -16.85 -6.70 -1.71
CA GLN A 330 -17.11 -7.76 -2.68
C GLN A 330 -16.79 -7.39 -4.13
N PRO A 331 -17.11 -6.19 -4.65
CA PRO A 331 -16.85 -5.87 -6.06
C PRO A 331 -15.36 -5.94 -6.44
N THR A 332 -14.46 -5.64 -5.50
CA THR A 332 -13.00 -5.66 -5.73
C THR A 332 -12.30 -6.85 -5.09
N GLY A 333 -12.99 -7.60 -4.23
CA GLY A 333 -12.42 -8.73 -3.48
C GLY A 333 -11.48 -8.33 -2.35
N PHE A 334 -11.43 -7.05 -1.96
CA PHE A 334 -10.48 -6.55 -0.96
C PHE A 334 -11.02 -6.67 0.47
N GLN A 335 -10.13 -7.03 1.39
CA GLN A 335 -10.33 -6.79 2.82
C GLN A 335 -9.89 -5.36 3.16
N CYS A 336 -10.74 -4.62 3.88
CA CYS A 336 -10.56 -3.20 4.14
C CYS A 336 -10.65 -2.90 5.63
N ASP A 337 -9.75 -2.04 6.11
CA ASP A 337 -9.70 -1.57 7.49
C ASP A 337 -9.82 -0.03 7.49
N LEU A 338 -10.97 0.51 7.93
CA LEU A 338 -11.24 1.94 7.98
C LEU A 338 -11.01 2.48 9.40
N SER A 339 -10.14 3.48 9.53
CA SER A 339 -9.87 4.23 10.76
C SER A 339 -10.09 5.73 10.54
N VAL A 340 -10.09 6.54 11.60
CA VAL A 340 -10.16 8.01 11.49
C VAL A 340 -8.82 8.62 11.89
N SER A 341 -8.33 9.57 11.08
CA SER A 341 -7.21 10.48 11.35
C SER A 341 -6.04 9.86 12.14
N ASN A 342 -5.25 9.01 11.45
CA ASN A 342 -4.00 8.46 11.99
C ASN A 342 -2.78 9.10 11.32
N SER A 343 -2.47 10.34 11.70
CA SER A 343 -1.38 11.11 11.11
C SER A 343 -0.02 10.41 11.23
N ILE A 344 0.23 9.71 12.35
CA ILE A 344 1.46 8.93 12.56
C ILE A 344 1.58 7.77 11.57
N ALA A 345 0.48 7.06 11.27
CA ALA A 345 0.50 6.00 10.27
C ALA A 345 0.73 6.52 8.85
N ILE A 346 0.23 7.72 8.53
CA ILE A 346 0.50 8.39 7.25
C ILE A 346 2.00 8.71 7.14
N LYS A 347 2.58 9.36 8.15
CA LYS A 347 4.01 9.68 8.17
C LYS A 347 4.90 8.43 8.16
N SER A 348 4.45 7.35 8.79
CA SER A 348 5.13 6.04 8.71
C SER A 348 5.06 5.43 7.31
N SER A 349 3.94 5.60 6.60
CA SER A 349 3.78 5.12 5.24
C SER A 349 4.64 5.92 4.26
N GLU A 350 4.71 7.24 4.44
CA GLU A 350 5.55 8.14 3.66
C GLU A 350 7.05 7.89 3.88
N LEU A 351 7.48 7.69 5.13
CA LEU A 351 8.88 7.34 5.45
C LEU A 351 9.29 6.03 4.74
N LEU A 352 8.43 5.02 4.81
CA LEU A 352 8.65 3.74 4.15
C LEU A 352 8.60 3.87 2.62
N TYR A 353 7.74 4.73 2.08
CA TYR A 353 7.73 5.06 0.65
C TYR A 353 9.08 5.65 0.20
N ILE A 354 9.61 6.63 0.94
CA ILE A 354 10.92 7.23 0.65
C ILE A 354 11.99 6.13 0.64
N TYR A 355 12.09 5.33 1.71
CA TYR A 355 13.09 4.25 1.77
C TYR A 355 12.97 3.24 0.64
N GLY A 356 11.75 2.83 0.27
CA GLY A 356 11.54 1.91 -0.85
C GLY A 356 11.86 2.50 -2.23
N CYS A 357 11.86 3.83 -2.36
CA CYS A 357 12.16 4.54 -3.61
C CYS A 357 13.64 4.99 -3.73
N LEU A 358 14.41 4.95 -2.63
CA LEU A 358 15.81 5.35 -2.62
C LEU A 358 16.74 4.31 -3.27
N ASP A 359 16.49 3.03 -3.02
CA ASP A 359 17.34 1.94 -3.52
C ASP A 359 16.51 0.68 -3.77
N SER A 360 16.68 0.05 -4.95
CA SER A 360 15.89 -1.13 -5.35
C SER A 360 16.11 -2.33 -4.42
N ARG A 361 17.28 -2.43 -3.78
CA ARG A 361 17.62 -3.52 -2.86
C ARG A 361 16.76 -3.49 -1.60
N VAL A 362 16.26 -2.32 -1.20
CA VAL A 362 15.39 -2.16 -0.02
C VAL A 362 14.13 -2.99 -0.18
N ARG A 363 13.42 -2.84 -1.31
CA ARG A 363 12.19 -3.58 -1.59
C ARG A 363 12.46 -5.07 -1.74
N ALA A 364 13.48 -5.45 -2.50
CA ALA A 364 13.84 -6.85 -2.68
C ALA A 364 14.13 -7.55 -1.34
N LEU A 365 14.87 -6.90 -0.43
CA LEU A 365 15.18 -7.43 0.89
C LEU A 365 13.94 -7.53 1.79
N VAL A 366 13.12 -6.48 1.86
CA VAL A 366 11.89 -6.47 2.68
C VAL A 366 10.93 -7.58 2.23
N PHE A 367 10.67 -7.73 0.93
CA PHE A 367 9.76 -8.76 0.44
C PHE A 367 10.28 -10.16 0.73
N SER A 368 11.58 -10.40 0.54
CA SER A 368 12.21 -11.69 0.80
C SER A 368 12.15 -12.05 2.29
N VAL A 369 12.52 -11.12 3.18
CA VAL A 369 12.48 -11.30 4.63
C VAL A 369 11.04 -11.49 5.13
N ARG A 370 10.06 -10.75 4.61
CA ARG A 370 8.64 -10.95 4.97
C ARG A 370 8.11 -12.30 4.50
N CYS A 371 8.50 -12.75 3.30
CA CYS A 371 8.09 -14.07 2.81
C CYS A 371 8.69 -15.18 3.69
N TRP A 372 9.99 -15.10 3.99
CA TRP A 372 10.69 -15.99 4.91
C TRP A 372 10.01 -16.02 6.29
N ALA A 373 9.74 -14.85 6.88
CA ALA A 373 9.12 -14.77 8.20
C ALA A 373 7.71 -15.38 8.23
N ARG A 374 6.96 -15.27 7.13
CA ARG A 374 5.65 -15.94 6.99
C ARG A 374 5.81 -17.46 6.89
N VAL A 375 6.71 -17.96 6.05
CA VAL A 375 6.95 -19.41 5.87
C VAL A 375 7.33 -20.08 7.20
N HIS A 376 8.14 -19.42 8.01
CA HIS A 376 8.59 -19.95 9.31
C HIS A 376 7.65 -19.59 10.49
N GLY A 377 6.50 -18.98 10.21
CA GLY A 377 5.49 -18.65 11.23
C GLY A 377 6.01 -17.70 12.32
N LEU A 378 6.81 -16.71 11.92
CA LEU A 378 7.29 -15.60 12.76
C LEU A 378 6.35 -14.39 12.72
N THR A 379 5.54 -14.31 11.66
CA THR A 379 4.46 -13.34 11.46
C THR A 379 3.12 -14.09 11.38
N ASN A 380 2.02 -13.39 11.67
CA ASN A 380 0.66 -13.95 11.58
C ASN A 380 -0.31 -12.87 11.07
N SER A 381 -1.40 -13.28 10.40
CA SER A 381 -2.50 -12.39 10.00
C SER A 381 -3.38 -11.98 11.18
N ILE A 382 -3.43 -12.81 12.24
CA ILE A 382 -4.15 -12.52 13.46
C ILE A 382 -3.21 -11.82 14.45
N PRO A 383 -3.63 -10.70 15.07
CA PRO A 383 -2.86 -10.06 16.12
C PRO A 383 -2.53 -11.00 17.28
N GLY A 384 -1.33 -10.85 17.86
CA GLY A 384 -0.89 -11.65 18.99
C GLY A 384 0.57 -11.38 19.31
N THR A 385 1.30 -12.41 19.76
CA THR A 385 2.69 -12.26 20.23
C THR A 385 3.74 -12.29 19.11
N TRP A 386 3.32 -12.49 17.86
CA TRP A 386 4.21 -12.56 16.69
C TRP A 386 4.82 -11.20 16.34
N ILE A 387 5.96 -11.24 15.65
CA ILE A 387 6.54 -10.02 15.08
C ILE A 387 5.58 -9.52 13.98
N THR A 388 5.22 -8.24 14.02
CA THR A 388 4.36 -7.66 12.99
C THR A 388 5.15 -7.41 11.71
N ASN A 389 4.48 -7.39 10.55
CA ASN A 389 5.13 -7.00 9.30
C ASN A 389 5.77 -5.61 9.36
N PHE A 390 5.16 -4.68 10.13
CA PHE A 390 5.70 -3.34 10.34
C PHE A 390 6.99 -3.37 11.16
N SER A 391 7.00 -4.06 12.31
CA SER A 391 8.19 -4.24 13.14
C SER A 391 9.33 -4.90 12.37
N LEU A 392 9.03 -5.97 11.62
CA LEU A 392 10.02 -6.67 10.79
C LEU A 392 10.59 -5.76 9.69
N THR A 393 9.75 -4.95 9.04
CA THR A 393 10.20 -3.98 8.04
C THR A 393 11.13 -2.94 8.67
N MET A 394 10.82 -2.46 9.89
CA MET A 394 11.68 -1.51 10.61
C MET A 394 13.02 -2.13 11.01
N MET A 395 13.07 -3.43 11.32
CA MET A 395 14.32 -4.16 11.51
C MET A 395 15.16 -4.19 10.23
N VAL A 396 14.54 -4.41 9.06
CA VAL A 396 15.25 -4.34 7.77
C VAL A 396 15.78 -2.92 7.52
N MET A 397 14.97 -1.88 7.74
CA MET A 397 15.43 -0.49 7.58
C MET A 397 16.64 -0.19 8.46
N PHE A 398 16.58 -0.57 9.74
CA PHE A 398 17.70 -0.37 10.66
C PHE A 398 18.96 -1.10 10.22
N PHE A 399 18.84 -2.34 9.75
CA PHE A 399 19.97 -3.09 9.20
C PHE A 399 20.60 -2.36 7.99
N LEU A 400 19.77 -1.80 7.10
CA LEU A 400 20.23 -1.05 5.93
C LEU A 400 20.89 0.30 6.28
N GLN A 401 20.43 0.96 7.35
CA GLN A 401 21.08 2.15 7.93
C GLN A 401 22.46 1.83 8.51
N ARG A 402 22.68 0.57 8.92
CA ARG A 402 23.87 0.11 9.63
C ARG A 402 24.98 -0.41 8.70
N ARG A 403 24.72 -0.52 7.40
CA ARG A 403 25.73 -0.91 6.39
C ARG A 403 26.86 0.11 6.31
N SER A 404 27.99 -0.29 5.74
CA SER A 404 29.18 0.55 5.58
C SER A 404 29.61 0.56 4.11
N PRO A 405 29.26 1.60 3.33
CA PRO A 405 28.47 2.78 3.72
C PRO A 405 26.97 2.47 3.87
N PRO A 406 26.16 3.32 4.55
CA PRO A 406 24.71 3.09 4.71
C PRO A 406 23.97 3.03 3.37
N ILE A 407 23.02 2.11 3.24
CA ILE A 407 22.18 2.00 2.03
C ILE A 407 21.05 3.03 2.05
N ILE A 408 20.49 3.31 3.24
CA ILE A 408 19.47 4.33 3.45
C ILE A 408 19.88 5.27 4.59
N PRO A 409 19.46 6.54 4.56
CA PRO A 409 19.74 7.49 5.63
C PRO A 409 18.91 7.19 6.89
N THR A 410 19.38 7.71 8.01
CA THR A 410 18.63 7.74 9.27
C THR A 410 17.46 8.72 9.20
N LEU A 411 16.45 8.58 10.06
CA LEU A 411 15.34 9.54 10.07
C LEU A 411 15.78 10.94 10.54
N ASP A 412 16.78 11.06 11.42
CA ASP A 412 17.30 12.38 11.81
C ASP A 412 18.02 13.08 10.64
N GLN A 413 18.76 12.33 9.80
CA GLN A 413 19.32 12.89 8.56
C GLN A 413 18.24 13.34 7.57
N LEU A 414 17.14 12.59 7.45
CA LEU A 414 16.00 13.02 6.62
C LEU A 414 15.29 14.26 7.19
N LYS A 415 15.26 14.39 8.52
CA LYS A 415 14.75 15.58 9.21
C LYS A 415 15.63 16.81 8.94
N GLU A 416 16.95 16.67 8.97
CA GLU A 416 17.89 17.77 8.70
C GLU A 416 17.75 18.32 7.27
N LEU A 417 17.34 17.49 6.32
CA LEU A 417 17.07 17.87 4.92
C LEU A 417 15.67 18.49 4.69
N ALA A 418 14.83 18.55 5.72
CA ALA A 418 13.46 19.03 5.62
C ALA A 418 13.40 20.56 5.56
N ASP A 419 12.62 21.11 4.62
CA ASP A 419 12.41 22.55 4.54
C ASP A 419 11.23 23.00 5.42
N GLN A 420 10.98 24.31 5.45
CA GLN A 420 9.80 24.90 6.10
C GLN A 420 8.47 24.28 5.63
N LYS A 421 8.35 23.86 4.36
CA LYS A 421 7.15 23.21 3.81
C LYS A 421 6.91 21.79 4.35
N ASP A 422 7.97 21.13 4.83
CA ASP A 422 7.95 19.76 5.32
C ASP A 422 7.71 19.71 6.85
N LYS A 423 7.68 20.88 7.51
CA LYS A 423 7.52 20.97 8.97
C LYS A 423 6.15 20.46 9.41
N LEU A 424 6.17 19.49 10.30
CA LEU A 424 4.96 18.91 10.87
C LEU A 424 5.23 18.42 12.30
N VAL A 425 4.42 18.90 13.24
CA VAL A 425 4.41 18.45 14.64
C VAL A 425 3.10 17.74 14.91
N ILE A 426 3.17 16.52 15.44
CA ILE A 426 2.01 15.68 15.77
C ILE A 426 2.12 15.30 17.25
N GLY A 427 1.12 15.66 18.06
CA GLY A 427 1.09 15.29 19.48
C GLY A 427 2.31 15.77 20.27
N GLY A 428 2.90 16.91 19.89
CA GLY A 428 4.12 17.45 20.49
C GLY A 428 5.44 16.87 19.96
N TYR A 429 5.40 15.84 19.10
CA TYR A 429 6.59 15.26 18.49
C TYR A 429 6.84 15.85 17.11
N ASP A 430 8.10 16.23 16.84
CA ASP A 430 8.54 16.68 15.53
C ASP A 430 8.66 15.49 14.56
N CYS A 431 7.71 15.45 13.62
CA CYS A 431 7.55 14.41 12.61
C CYS A 431 8.02 14.88 11.22
N SER A 432 8.78 15.98 11.17
CA SER A 432 9.28 16.58 9.93
C SER A 432 10.38 15.72 9.32
N PHE A 433 10.31 15.52 8.01
CA PHE A 433 11.38 14.94 7.19
C PHE A 433 11.18 15.33 5.73
N VAL A 434 12.27 15.36 4.96
CA VAL A 434 12.26 15.77 3.55
C VAL A 434 11.28 14.94 2.71
N SER A 435 10.43 15.62 1.96
CA SER A 435 9.47 14.98 1.04
C SER A 435 10.03 14.80 -0.38
N ASP A 436 11.02 15.62 -0.76
CA ASP A 436 11.63 15.63 -2.08
C ASP A 436 12.83 14.68 -2.15
N LEU A 437 12.67 13.56 -2.85
CA LEU A 437 13.68 12.52 -2.97
C LEU A 437 14.96 13.01 -3.68
N SER A 438 14.90 14.07 -4.49
CA SER A 438 16.07 14.62 -5.20
C SER A 438 17.11 15.22 -4.26
N LYS A 439 16.72 15.61 -3.04
CA LYS A 439 17.61 16.15 -2.01
C LYS A 439 18.38 15.09 -1.25
N ILE A 440 18.01 13.83 -1.41
CA ILE A 440 18.64 12.72 -0.69
C ILE A 440 19.75 12.18 -1.57
N LYS A 441 20.99 12.26 -1.08
CA LYS A 441 22.15 11.72 -1.79
C LYS A 441 22.01 10.20 -1.98
N CYS A 442 22.22 9.72 -3.20
CA CYS A 442 22.28 8.30 -3.48
C CYS A 442 23.40 7.63 -2.68
N THR A 443 23.14 6.40 -2.21
CA THR A 443 24.16 5.61 -1.52
C THR A 443 25.32 5.25 -2.45
N SER A 444 26.54 5.21 -1.91
CA SER A 444 27.71 4.66 -2.58
C SER A 444 27.94 3.18 -2.24
N ASN A 445 27.01 2.55 -1.52
CA ASN A 445 27.08 1.14 -1.15
C ASN A 445 26.78 0.28 -2.38
N THR A 446 27.67 -0.68 -2.68
CA THR A 446 27.58 -1.59 -3.83
C THR A 446 27.36 -3.05 -3.45
N GLU A 447 27.07 -3.32 -2.16
CA GLU A 447 26.81 -4.68 -1.69
C GLU A 447 25.63 -5.32 -2.42
N THR A 448 25.82 -6.56 -2.87
CA THR A 448 24.80 -7.31 -3.60
C THR A 448 23.73 -7.88 -2.67
N LEU A 449 22.58 -8.23 -3.22
CA LEU A 449 21.46 -8.75 -2.43
C LEU A 449 21.75 -10.08 -1.74
N ASP A 450 22.61 -10.93 -2.32
CA ASP A 450 23.06 -12.18 -1.70
C ASP A 450 23.85 -11.93 -0.41
N VAL A 451 24.76 -10.94 -0.42
CA VAL A 451 25.49 -10.49 0.77
C VAL A 451 24.52 -9.90 1.79
N LEU A 452 23.66 -8.96 1.36
CA LEU A 452 22.73 -8.29 2.28
C LEU A 452 21.74 -9.24 2.95
N LEU A 453 21.25 -10.25 2.23
CA LEU A 453 20.35 -11.25 2.79
C LEU A 453 21.06 -12.13 3.82
N GLY A 454 22.25 -12.63 3.50
CA GLY A 454 23.07 -13.42 4.43
C GLY A 454 23.42 -12.63 5.69
N ASP A 455 23.90 -11.40 5.50
CA ASP A 455 24.30 -10.50 6.58
C ASP A 455 23.13 -10.05 7.45
N PHE A 456 21.92 -9.91 6.89
CA PHE A 456 20.73 -9.61 7.69
C PHE A 456 20.47 -10.71 8.72
N PHE A 457 20.55 -11.97 8.29
CA PHE A 457 20.35 -13.12 9.16
C PHE A 457 21.49 -13.30 10.16
N GLU A 458 22.73 -13.05 9.74
CA GLU A 458 23.88 -13.07 10.64
C GLU A 458 23.80 -11.98 11.71
N TYR A 459 23.49 -10.74 11.31
CA TYR A 459 23.37 -9.60 12.20
C TYR A 459 22.33 -9.87 13.29
N TYR A 460 21.10 -10.23 12.89
CA TYR A 460 20.03 -10.47 13.85
C TYR A 460 20.11 -11.82 14.55
N GLY A 461 20.85 -12.79 14.01
CA GLY A 461 21.21 -14.01 14.73
C GLY A 461 22.16 -13.76 15.91
N ASN A 462 22.93 -12.67 15.88
CA ASN A 462 23.94 -12.34 16.89
C ASN A 462 23.62 -11.05 17.70
N PHE A 463 22.56 -10.33 17.33
CA PHE A 463 22.13 -9.10 18.01
C PHE A 463 21.77 -9.36 19.49
N ASP A 464 22.30 -8.54 20.40
CA ASP A 464 22.00 -8.65 21.83
C ASP A 464 20.67 -7.96 22.19
N PHE A 465 19.56 -8.63 21.88
CA PHE A 465 18.21 -8.15 22.20
C PHE A 465 17.95 -7.96 23.70
N ARG A 466 18.79 -8.51 24.59
CA ARG A 466 18.63 -8.32 26.04
C ARG A 466 18.97 -6.89 26.44
N ARG A 467 20.07 -6.35 25.91
CA ARG A 467 20.60 -5.03 26.27
C ARG A 467 20.19 -3.94 25.28
N ASN A 468 20.18 -4.26 23.99
CA ASN A 468 20.09 -3.27 22.93
C ASN A 468 18.66 -3.14 22.39
N SER A 469 18.35 -1.92 21.96
CA SER A 469 17.14 -1.53 21.25
C SER A 469 17.49 -0.93 19.88
N ILE A 470 16.52 -0.96 18.98
CA ILE A 470 16.66 -0.55 17.58
C ILE A 470 16.11 0.87 17.40
N ASN A 471 17.00 1.84 17.16
CA ASN A 471 16.63 3.25 16.97
C ASN A 471 16.89 3.71 15.53
N LEU A 472 15.81 3.85 14.75
CA LEU A 472 15.86 4.26 13.34
C LEU A 472 16.12 5.76 13.14
N ARG A 473 15.89 6.57 14.17
CA ARG A 473 16.20 8.01 14.15
C ARG A 473 17.69 8.24 14.09
N LYS A 474 18.43 7.51 14.94
CA LYS A 474 19.88 7.63 15.07
C LYS A 474 20.65 6.62 14.21
N GLY A 475 20.00 5.57 13.69
CA GLY A 475 20.67 4.45 13.01
C GLY A 475 21.64 3.69 13.91
N LYS A 476 21.35 3.64 15.22
CA LYS A 476 22.24 3.07 16.24
C LYS A 476 21.51 2.12 17.20
N GLU A 477 22.27 1.17 17.71
CA GLU A 477 21.89 0.36 18.87
C GLU A 477 22.00 1.25 20.12
N VAL A 478 20.96 1.26 20.94
CA VAL A 478 20.94 2.03 22.19
C VAL A 478 20.37 1.18 23.32
N ASN A 479 20.71 1.51 24.57
CA ASN A 479 20.16 0.82 25.73
C ASN A 479 18.62 0.91 25.74
N LYS A 480 17.96 -0.15 26.20
CA LYS A 480 16.51 -0.23 26.24
C LYS A 480 15.93 0.72 27.31
N PRO A 481 14.94 1.56 26.95
CA PRO A 481 14.23 2.39 27.92
C PRO A 481 13.38 1.57 28.89
N GLU A 482 12.82 0.46 28.43
CA GLU A 482 11.94 -0.41 29.21
C GLU A 482 12.27 -1.89 28.96
N SER A 483 11.96 -2.75 29.93
CA SER A 483 12.14 -4.20 29.77
C SER A 483 11.08 -4.78 28.83
N SER A 484 11.52 -5.25 27.67
CA SER A 484 10.68 -5.92 26.65
C SER A 484 11.57 -6.86 25.84
N PRO A 485 11.16 -8.08 25.46
CA PRO A 485 12.01 -8.99 24.69
C PRO A 485 12.62 -8.33 23.45
N LEU A 486 11.78 -7.73 22.61
CA LEU A 486 12.18 -6.92 21.46
C LEU A 486 11.79 -5.46 21.72
N TYR A 487 12.72 -4.53 21.47
CA TYR A 487 12.46 -3.09 21.57
C TYR A 487 12.89 -2.38 20.30
N ILE A 488 11.90 -1.88 19.57
CA ILE A 488 12.09 -1.04 18.39
C ILE A 488 11.38 0.29 18.67
N TRP A 489 12.13 1.37 18.64
CA TRP A 489 11.60 2.71 18.89
C TRP A 489 10.59 3.07 17.80
N ASN A 490 9.43 3.59 18.19
CA ASN A 490 8.55 4.26 17.24
C ASN A 490 9.27 5.53 16.75
N PRO A 491 9.46 5.67 15.43
CA PRO A 491 10.24 6.78 14.88
C PRO A 491 9.61 8.16 15.11
N PHE A 492 8.30 8.23 15.37
CA PHE A 492 7.57 9.50 15.52
C PHE A 492 7.07 9.73 16.94
N GLU A 493 6.74 8.68 17.70
CA GLU A 493 6.35 8.77 19.12
C GLU A 493 7.42 8.09 19.98
N GLN A 494 8.47 8.82 20.35
CA GLN A 494 9.73 8.22 20.85
C GLN A 494 9.58 7.42 22.16
N ASP A 495 8.51 7.66 22.94
CA ASP A 495 8.25 6.93 24.20
C ASP A 495 7.59 5.56 23.98
N LEU A 496 7.40 5.14 22.72
CA LEU A 496 6.71 3.91 22.37
C LEU A 496 7.61 2.85 21.72
N ASN A 497 7.38 1.61 22.11
CA ASN A 497 7.93 0.41 21.48
C ASN A 497 6.92 -0.18 20.47
N ILE A 498 7.24 -0.19 19.18
CA ILE A 498 6.35 -0.75 18.13
C ILE A 498 6.29 -2.28 18.15
N SER A 499 7.14 -2.93 18.95
CA SER A 499 7.24 -4.38 19.10
C SER A 499 6.87 -4.86 20.51
N LYS A 500 6.17 -4.03 21.29
CA LYS A 500 5.78 -4.36 22.68
C LYS A 500 4.92 -5.62 22.81
N ASN A 501 4.27 -6.04 21.73
CA ASN A 501 3.48 -7.27 21.69
C ASN A 501 4.35 -8.55 21.63
N VAL A 502 5.63 -8.44 21.23
CA VAL A 502 6.50 -9.58 20.98
C VAL A 502 7.00 -10.16 22.30
N ASN A 503 6.72 -11.44 22.54
CA ASN A 503 7.18 -12.15 23.73
C ASN A 503 8.52 -12.87 23.50
N GLN A 504 9.13 -13.33 24.60
CA GLN A 504 10.45 -13.98 24.58
C GLN A 504 10.50 -15.24 23.68
N PRO A 505 9.51 -16.17 23.72
CA PRO A 505 9.52 -17.33 22.83
C PRO A 505 9.49 -16.98 21.34
N GLN A 506 8.73 -15.96 20.93
CA GLN A 506 8.68 -15.55 19.53
C GLN A 506 9.98 -14.89 19.07
N LEU A 507 10.63 -14.11 19.94
CA LEU A 507 11.94 -13.55 19.66
C LEU A 507 13.01 -14.64 19.54
N GLU A 508 13.06 -15.59 20.47
CA GLU A 508 14.00 -16.71 20.43
C GLU A 508 13.81 -17.56 19.18
N LYS A 509 12.55 -17.80 18.78
CA LYS A 509 12.24 -18.46 17.51
C LYS A 509 12.79 -17.67 16.32
N PHE A 510 12.60 -16.35 16.28
CA PHE A 510 13.15 -15.50 15.22
C PHE A 510 14.69 -15.62 15.16
N VAL A 511 15.38 -15.52 16.30
CA VAL A 511 16.85 -15.66 16.37
C VAL A 511 17.31 -17.04 15.90
N ALA A 512 16.63 -18.11 16.31
CA ALA A 512 16.95 -19.46 15.87
C ALA A 512 16.80 -19.62 14.35
N MET A 513 15.70 -19.13 13.78
CA MET A 513 15.47 -19.18 12.33
C MET A 513 16.50 -18.32 11.57
N ALA A 514 16.88 -17.16 12.10
CA ALA A 514 17.91 -16.31 11.49
C ALA A 514 19.27 -17.01 11.46
N ARG A 515 19.70 -17.61 12.59
CA ARG A 515 20.95 -18.39 12.64
C ARG A 515 20.97 -19.57 11.68
N GLU A 516 19.87 -20.33 11.60
CA GLU A 516 19.76 -21.44 10.66
C GLU A 516 19.83 -20.95 9.21
N SER A 517 19.16 -19.84 8.90
CA SER A 517 19.13 -19.26 7.55
C SER A 517 20.51 -18.74 7.13
N ALA A 518 21.23 -18.08 8.02
CA ALA A 518 22.62 -17.68 7.80
C ALA A 518 23.54 -18.89 7.56
N TRP A 519 23.33 -19.98 8.30
CA TRP A 519 24.10 -21.22 8.12
C TRP A 519 23.83 -21.89 6.76
N ILE A 520 22.58 -21.97 6.32
CA ILE A 520 22.19 -22.53 5.01
C ILE A 520 22.90 -21.76 3.88
N LEU A 521 22.77 -20.43 3.85
CA LEU A 521 23.36 -19.60 2.80
C LEU A 521 24.90 -19.71 2.74
N ARG A 522 25.57 -19.76 3.89
CA ARG A 522 27.04 -19.93 3.97
C ARG A 522 27.50 -21.31 3.49
N LYS A 523 26.74 -22.36 3.80
CA LYS A 523 27.07 -23.72 3.37
C LYS A 523 26.97 -23.85 1.84
N GLU A 524 25.92 -23.27 1.26
CA GLU A 524 25.69 -23.30 -0.19
C GLU A 524 26.73 -22.49 -0.97
N GLN A 525 27.17 -21.34 -0.46
CA GLN A 525 28.27 -20.58 -1.07
C GLN A 525 29.58 -21.38 -1.20
N LYS A 526 29.84 -22.30 -0.25
CA LYS A 526 31.03 -23.18 -0.26
C LYS A 526 30.86 -24.41 -1.15
N ALA A 527 29.63 -24.75 -1.52
CA ALA A 527 29.28 -25.88 -2.37
C ALA A 527 28.85 -25.36 -3.76
N GLN A 528 29.76 -24.68 -4.48
CA GLN A 528 29.48 -24.28 -5.85
C GLN A 528 29.22 -25.51 -6.73
N GLN A 529 28.10 -25.46 -7.45
CA GLN A 529 27.65 -26.41 -8.48
C GLN A 529 27.54 -27.88 -8.01
N MET A 530 26.40 -28.21 -7.41
CA MET A 530 25.90 -29.58 -7.51
C MET A 530 24.62 -29.58 -8.35
N THR A 531 24.73 -30.26 -9.48
CA THR A 531 23.65 -30.73 -10.35
C THR A 531 22.65 -31.54 -9.53
N ASN A 532 21.66 -30.87 -8.94
CA ASN A 532 20.47 -31.52 -8.43
C ASN A 532 19.30 -30.54 -8.39
N LYS A 533 18.09 -31.05 -8.64
CA LYS A 533 16.81 -30.32 -8.62
C LYS A 533 16.39 -29.81 -7.24
N GLU A 534 17.33 -29.65 -6.30
CA GLU A 534 17.04 -29.22 -4.95
C GLU A 534 16.92 -27.68 -4.87
N PRO A 535 15.99 -27.15 -4.05
CA PRO A 535 15.88 -25.72 -3.81
C PRO A 535 17.16 -25.14 -3.20
N TRP A 536 17.62 -24.00 -3.72
CA TRP A 536 18.87 -23.33 -3.34
C TRP A 536 18.67 -21.82 -3.13
N GLY A 537 19.58 -21.17 -2.41
CA GLY A 537 19.55 -19.72 -2.19
C GLY A 537 18.31 -19.29 -1.39
N LEU A 538 17.61 -18.27 -1.88
CA LEU A 538 16.33 -17.84 -1.31
C LEU A 538 15.29 -18.98 -1.33
N ALA A 539 15.28 -19.82 -2.38
CA ALA A 539 14.31 -20.92 -2.47
C ALA A 539 14.47 -21.92 -1.31
N ALA A 540 15.70 -22.22 -0.90
CA ALA A 540 15.99 -23.06 0.27
C ALA A 540 15.45 -22.46 1.58
N LEU A 541 15.47 -21.13 1.70
CA LEU A 541 14.96 -20.40 2.87
C LEU A 541 13.43 -20.31 2.92
N LEU A 542 12.74 -20.52 1.80
CA LEU A 542 11.28 -20.46 1.70
C LEU A 542 10.60 -21.83 1.85
N ILE A 543 11.33 -22.81 2.39
CA ILE A 543 10.81 -24.13 2.74
C ILE A 543 10.87 -24.28 4.26
N PRO A 544 9.79 -24.75 4.91
CA PRO A 544 9.80 -24.97 6.36
C PRO A 544 10.95 -25.89 6.79
N PHE A 545 11.77 -25.44 7.74
CA PHE A 545 12.86 -26.25 8.27
C PHE A 545 12.29 -27.47 9.00
N GLY A 546 12.78 -28.67 8.67
CA GLY A 546 12.47 -29.88 9.45
C GLY A 546 11.55 -30.94 8.80
N LYS A 547 11.10 -30.80 7.55
CA LYS A 547 10.55 -31.97 6.81
C LYS A 547 11.61 -33.04 6.47
N SER A 548 12.89 -32.81 6.79
CA SER A 548 13.99 -33.75 6.57
C SER A 548 14.64 -34.35 7.83
N ASN A 549 14.53 -33.79 9.06
CA ASN A 549 14.97 -34.48 10.31
C ASN A 549 14.87 -33.58 11.57
N SER A 550 13.89 -33.81 12.45
CA SER A 550 13.70 -33.10 13.73
C SER A 550 14.79 -33.41 14.78
N ASN A 551 15.47 -34.56 14.69
CA ASN A 551 16.48 -34.99 15.66
C ASN A 551 17.84 -34.28 15.53
N LYS A 552 18.17 -33.67 14.38
CA LYS A 552 19.43 -32.93 14.20
C LYS A 552 19.41 -31.54 14.86
N MET A 553 18.24 -30.92 14.99
CA MET A 553 18.10 -29.56 15.54
C MET A 553 18.46 -29.48 17.03
N LYS A 554 18.05 -30.47 17.83
CA LYS A 554 18.35 -30.53 19.28
C LYS A 554 19.83 -30.79 19.58
N ASN A 555 20.51 -31.62 18.79
CA ASN A 555 21.94 -31.88 18.99
C ASN A 555 22.83 -30.73 18.48
N ARG A 556 22.39 -29.96 17.47
CA ARG A 556 23.16 -28.85 16.89
C ARG A 556 23.13 -27.56 17.72
N MET A 557 22.05 -27.31 18.48
CA MET A 557 22.00 -26.19 19.44
C MET A 557 23.03 -26.33 20.58
N LYS A 558 23.47 -27.55 20.92
CA LYS A 558 24.51 -27.78 21.95
C LYS A 558 25.95 -27.61 21.45
N GLY A 559 26.20 -27.80 20.15
CA GLY A 559 27.55 -27.75 19.57
C GLY A 559 28.12 -26.34 19.40
N ILE A 560 27.28 -25.37 19.02
CA ILE A 560 27.74 -24.01 18.67
C ILE A 560 28.22 -23.24 19.91
N GLY A 561 27.60 -23.46 21.08
CA GLY A 561 28.09 -22.90 22.34
C GLY A 561 29.52 -23.34 22.67
N SER A 562 29.91 -24.56 22.29
CA SER A 562 31.26 -25.08 22.53
C SER A 562 32.31 -24.45 21.61
N GLU A 563 31.99 -24.15 20.35
CA GLU A 563 32.92 -23.52 19.41
C GLU A 563 33.13 -22.04 19.72
N THR A 564 32.08 -21.32 20.11
CA THR A 564 32.21 -19.91 20.53
C THR A 564 33.04 -19.80 21.81
N ILE A 565 32.87 -20.72 22.77
CA ILE A 565 33.69 -20.79 24.00
C ILE A 565 35.14 -21.15 23.67
N ARG A 566 35.37 -22.06 22.70
CA ARG A 566 36.73 -22.46 22.28
C ARG A 566 37.46 -21.31 21.61
N ASN A 567 36.81 -20.59 20.69
CA ASN A 567 37.38 -19.41 20.03
C ASN A 567 37.64 -18.26 21.01
N LEU A 568 36.79 -18.09 22.03
CA LEU A 568 37.00 -17.11 23.10
C LEU A 568 38.19 -17.49 24.00
N LEU A 569 38.32 -18.77 24.35
CA LEU A 569 39.43 -19.30 25.14
C LEU A 569 40.77 -19.21 24.39
N ASP A 570 40.78 -19.46 23.09
CA ASP A 570 41.98 -19.34 22.26
C ASP A 570 42.38 -17.86 22.06
N SER A 571 41.40 -16.95 21.99
CA SER A 571 41.65 -15.49 21.97
C SER A 571 42.19 -14.96 23.30
N LEU A 572 41.78 -15.54 24.43
CA LEU A 572 42.29 -15.19 25.76
C LEU A 572 43.70 -15.75 26.02
N LYS A 573 44.05 -16.90 25.43
CA LYS A 573 45.42 -17.45 25.49
C LYS A 573 46.44 -16.62 24.72
N LEU A 574 46.01 -15.92 23.67
CA LEU A 574 46.87 -15.01 22.88
C LEU A 574 47.14 -13.66 23.59
N ASN A 575 46.39 -13.31 24.63
CA ASN A 575 46.47 -12.01 25.32
C ASN A 575 47.04 -12.07 26.75
N ASN A 576 47.76 -13.14 27.14
CA ASN A 576 48.46 -13.20 28.43
C ASN A 576 49.92 -12.73 28.33
N PRO A 577 50.32 -11.62 28.99
CA PRO A 577 51.70 -11.15 29.00
C PRO A 577 52.54 -11.83 30.10
N THR A 578 52.62 -13.16 30.09
CA THR A 578 53.43 -13.92 31.08
C THR A 578 54.32 -15.04 30.53
N ASN A 579 54.57 -15.10 29.21
CA ASN A 579 55.55 -16.06 28.65
C ASN A 579 56.64 -15.38 27.79
N LEU A 580 57.26 -14.33 28.32
CA LEU A 580 58.51 -13.77 27.80
C LEU A 580 59.61 -13.92 28.86
N GLN A 581 59.94 -15.16 29.22
CA GLN A 581 61.18 -15.51 29.91
C GLN A 581 61.41 -17.03 29.77
N LYS A 582 61.91 -17.44 28.59
CA LYS A 582 62.69 -18.68 28.34
C LYS A 582 62.96 -18.84 26.83
N ALA A 583 63.77 -17.95 26.28
CA ALA A 583 64.40 -18.16 24.96
C ALA A 583 65.64 -17.25 24.80
N VAL A 584 66.51 -17.21 25.81
CA VAL A 584 67.92 -16.80 25.66
C VAL A 584 68.71 -17.70 26.61
N GLY A 585 69.44 -18.67 26.07
CA GLY A 585 70.33 -19.52 26.87
C GLY A 585 70.38 -20.98 26.44
N LYS A 586 70.87 -21.24 25.23
CA LYS A 586 71.93 -22.19 24.86
C LYS A 586 71.86 -22.51 23.37
#